data_AF-A0A9X8EBG8-F1
#
_entry.id   AF-A0A9X8EBG8-F1
#
_cell.length_a   1.000
_cell.length_b   1.000
_cell.length_c   1.000
_cell.angle_alpha   90.00
_cell.angle_beta   90.00
_cell.angle_gamma   90.00
#
_symmetry.space_group_name_H-M   'P 1'
#
loop_
_entity.id
_entity.type
_entity.pdbx_description
1 polymer ?
#
loop_
_entity_poly.entity_id
_entity_poly.type
_entity_poly.pdbx_seq_one_letter_code
_entity_poly.pdbx_strand_id
1 'polypeptide(L)'
;MAVPDLGSRFGMDVGGTLGKLVYFEREGDSSNDIPDLGDVHSYLVDTEYYGKSVQRDGGMMLHVPGGGRIHFLRFETDKVEFVVEFVLHRCFHRDIRTMACTGGGAFKFSKLFEDHLGIALQKCDELECLIRGMVFVMRHVPDECYTFKELYPFLLVNIGSGVSILKVTSETEYHRVSGTSLGGGTFLGL
;
A
#
# COMPACT_ATOMS: atom_id res chain seq x y z
N MET A 1 5.94 -16.58 25.77
CA MET A 1 6.00 -15.22 25.19
C MET A 1 4.91 -15.12 24.13
N ALA A 2 4.20 -14.01 24.03
CA ALA A 2 3.22 -13.83 22.95
C ALA A 2 3.97 -13.76 21.61
N VAL A 3 3.52 -14.52 20.61
CA VAL A 3 4.06 -14.42 19.24
C VAL A 3 3.77 -12.99 18.74
N PRO A 4 4.79 -12.22 18.31
CA PRO A 4 4.60 -10.88 17.78
C PRO A 4 3.73 -10.91 16.52
N ASP A 5 2.79 -9.96 16.44
CA ASP A 5 1.94 -9.79 15.26
C ASP A 5 2.75 -9.10 14.16
N LEU A 6 2.96 -9.79 13.04
CA LEU A 6 3.73 -9.29 11.90
C LEU A 6 2.92 -8.35 11.02
N GLY A 7 1.63 -8.18 11.30
CA GLY A 7 0.74 -7.31 10.54
C GLY A 7 1.16 -5.84 10.50
N SER A 8 1.92 -5.36 11.49
CA SER A 8 2.46 -4.00 11.49
C SER A 8 3.50 -3.74 10.40
N ARG A 9 4.01 -4.80 9.74
CA ARG A 9 4.93 -4.68 8.59
C ARG A 9 4.19 -4.45 7.27
N PHE A 10 2.87 -4.51 7.28
CA PHE A 10 2.04 -4.41 6.07
C PHE A 10 1.08 -3.22 6.16
N GLY A 11 0.86 -2.58 5.01
CA GLY A 11 -0.20 -1.60 4.82
C GLY A 11 -0.88 -1.83 3.49
N MET A 12 -2.22 -1.81 3.47
CA MET A 12 -3.00 -2.11 2.28
C MET A 12 -3.93 -0.95 1.90
N ASP A 13 -4.04 -0.64 0.61
CA ASP A 13 -5.07 0.24 0.05
C ASP A 13 -5.86 -0.55 -0.99
N VAL A 14 -7.14 -0.79 -0.73
CA VAL A 14 -8.01 -1.49 -1.69
C VAL A 14 -9.00 -0.50 -2.29
N GLY A 15 -8.63 0.02 -3.46
CA GLY A 15 -9.47 0.92 -4.25
C GLY A 15 -10.49 0.17 -5.11
N GLY A 16 -11.23 0.91 -5.95
CA GLY A 16 -12.25 0.33 -6.83
C GLY A 16 -11.69 -0.61 -7.91
N THR A 17 -10.46 -0.36 -8.38
CA THR A 17 -9.85 -1.11 -9.49
C THR A 17 -8.59 -1.86 -9.10
N LEU A 18 -7.76 -1.25 -8.25
CA LEU A 18 -6.49 -1.83 -7.80
C LEU A 18 -6.43 -1.88 -6.28
N GLY A 19 -6.00 -3.02 -5.77
CA GLY A 19 -5.42 -3.16 -4.45
C GLY A 19 -3.90 -2.92 -4.50
N LYS A 20 -3.37 -2.26 -3.49
CA LYS A 20 -1.94 -2.05 -3.29
C LYS A 20 -1.57 -2.53 -1.91
N LEU A 21 -0.43 -3.20 -1.81
CA LEU A 21 0.13 -3.69 -0.57
C LEU A 21 1.56 -3.15 -0.46
N VAL A 22 1.83 -2.55 0.68
CA VAL A 22 3.15 -2.10 1.08
C VAL A 22 3.70 -3.10 2.08
N TYR A 23 4.93 -3.56 1.86
CA TYR A 23 5.64 -4.45 2.77
C TYR A 23 6.93 -3.78 3.25
N PHE A 24 7.05 -3.60 4.57
CA PHE A 24 8.27 -3.14 5.20
C PHE A 24 9.17 -4.31 5.60
N GLU A 25 10.32 -4.36 4.96
CA GLU A 25 11.42 -5.25 5.26
C GLU A 25 12.42 -4.54 6.17
N ARG A 26 12.78 -5.14 7.29
CA ARG A 26 13.75 -4.56 8.23
C ARG A 26 15.16 -5.04 7.91
N GLU A 27 16.13 -4.12 7.85
CA GLU A 27 17.54 -4.51 7.76
C GLU A 27 17.96 -5.27 9.04
N GLY A 28 18.66 -6.39 8.87
CA GLY A 28 19.12 -7.24 9.97
C GLY A 28 18.16 -8.34 10.40
N ASP A 29 17.02 -8.53 9.71
CA ASP A 29 16.13 -9.69 9.89
C ASP A 29 16.80 -11.05 9.59
N SER A 30 18.07 -11.06 9.14
CA SER A 30 18.92 -12.25 9.05
C SER A 30 19.34 -12.83 10.42
N SER A 31 18.89 -12.26 11.54
CA SER A 31 19.25 -12.67 12.91
C SER A 31 18.04 -13.21 13.70
N ASN A 32 18.21 -14.38 14.29
CA ASN A 32 17.21 -15.35 14.78
C ASN A 32 16.22 -14.92 15.90
N ASP A 33 16.02 -13.63 16.21
CA ASP A 33 15.33 -13.21 17.45
C ASP A 33 13.88 -12.71 17.29
N ILE A 34 13.33 -12.70 16.07
CA ILE A 34 11.91 -12.39 15.77
C ILE A 34 11.37 -13.56 14.94
N PRO A 35 10.08 -13.99 15.04
CA PRO A 35 9.49 -14.91 14.07
C PRO A 35 9.65 -14.27 12.70
N ASP A 36 10.68 -14.73 12.00
CA ASP A 36 11.02 -14.24 10.70
C ASP A 36 9.85 -14.58 9.78
N LEU A 37 9.48 -13.64 8.91
CA LEU A 37 8.62 -13.95 7.78
C LEU A 37 9.24 -15.08 6.94
N GLY A 38 10.55 -15.35 7.07
CA GLY A 38 11.19 -16.60 6.66
C GLY A 38 10.97 -16.89 5.18
N ASP A 39 10.30 -18.01 4.89
CA ASP A 39 9.90 -18.36 3.53
C ASP A 39 9.02 -17.29 2.86
N VAL A 40 8.17 -16.59 3.62
CA VAL A 40 7.34 -15.48 3.13
C VAL A 40 8.19 -14.29 2.71
N HIS A 41 9.21 -13.95 3.51
CA HIS A 41 10.12 -12.84 3.21
C HIS A 41 10.88 -13.10 1.90
N SER A 42 11.56 -14.25 1.83
CA SER A 42 12.32 -14.64 0.63
C SER A 42 11.39 -14.68 -0.60
N TYR A 43 10.18 -15.22 -0.44
CA TYR A 43 9.21 -15.29 -1.52
C TYR A 43 8.76 -13.89 -1.99
N LEU A 44 8.50 -12.96 -1.07
CA LEU A 44 8.15 -11.57 -1.37
C LEU A 44 9.27 -10.80 -2.08
N VAL A 45 10.54 -11.06 -1.76
CA VAL A 45 11.66 -10.27 -2.31
C VAL A 45 12.28 -10.90 -3.56
N ASP A 46 12.32 -12.24 -3.67
CA ASP A 46 13.01 -12.95 -4.76
C ASP A 46 12.18 -13.06 -6.05
N THR A 47 10.88 -12.76 -5.97
CA THR A 47 9.97 -12.83 -7.12
C THR A 47 9.26 -11.50 -7.32
N GLU A 48 8.77 -11.27 -8.54
CA GLU A 48 7.96 -10.10 -8.89
C GLU A 48 6.49 -10.46 -9.18
N TYR A 49 6.16 -11.75 -9.27
CA TYR A 49 4.82 -12.22 -9.59
C TYR A 49 4.39 -13.29 -8.59
N TYR A 50 3.22 -13.10 -7.98
CA TYR A 50 2.69 -14.00 -6.96
C TYR A 50 1.30 -14.49 -7.37
N GLY A 51 1.21 -15.81 -7.51
CA GLY A 51 0.03 -16.44 -8.11
C GLY A 51 -0.20 -15.91 -9.52
N LYS A 52 -1.45 -15.54 -9.83
CA LYS A 52 -1.85 -15.01 -11.15
C LYS A 52 -2.28 -13.54 -11.11
N SER A 53 -2.16 -12.89 -9.96
CA SER A 53 -2.92 -11.66 -9.69
C SER A 53 -2.15 -10.58 -8.96
N VAL A 54 -1.02 -10.90 -8.34
CA VAL A 54 -0.20 -9.92 -7.60
C VAL A 54 1.13 -9.72 -8.32
N GLN A 55 1.53 -8.46 -8.48
CA GLN A 55 2.83 -8.07 -9.01
C GLN A 55 3.55 -7.16 -8.01
N ARG A 56 4.85 -7.33 -7.82
CA ARG A 56 5.72 -6.39 -7.10
C ARG A 56 6.42 -5.48 -8.11
N ASP A 57 6.36 -4.18 -7.86
CA ASP A 57 7.04 -3.18 -8.70
C ASP A 57 8.47 -2.99 -8.16
N GLY A 58 9.39 -3.89 -8.54
CA GLY A 58 10.75 -3.96 -7.98
C GLY A 58 11.56 -2.67 -8.15
N GLY A 59 11.33 -1.92 -9.23
CA GLY A 59 11.96 -0.62 -9.48
C GLY A 59 11.48 0.53 -8.59
N MET A 60 10.41 0.33 -7.80
CA MET A 60 9.82 1.34 -6.91
C MET A 60 10.22 1.13 -5.43
N MET A 61 11.10 0.17 -5.14
CA MET A 61 11.53 -0.10 -3.76
C MET A 61 12.21 1.12 -3.15
N LEU A 62 11.80 1.48 -1.93
CA LEU A 62 12.35 2.63 -1.20
C LEU A 62 13.26 2.18 -0.07
N HIS A 63 14.43 2.79 0.04
CA HIS A 63 15.27 2.69 1.23
C HIS A 63 14.78 3.64 2.31
N VAL A 64 14.68 3.16 3.54
CA VAL A 64 14.18 3.96 4.68
C VAL A 64 15.33 4.40 5.60
N PRO A 65 15.38 5.68 6.02
CA PRO A 65 16.32 6.15 7.04
C PRO A 65 16.14 5.38 8.37
N GLY A 66 17.23 4.84 8.91
CA GLY A 66 17.21 3.98 10.10
C GLY A 66 17.27 2.48 9.82
N GLY A 67 17.33 2.11 8.54
CA GLY A 67 17.55 0.74 8.06
C GLY A 67 16.25 0.05 7.64
N GLY A 68 16.29 -0.61 6.49
CA GLY A 68 15.15 -1.33 5.90
C GLY A 68 14.73 -0.86 4.51
N ARG A 69 13.78 -1.60 3.94
CA ARG A 69 13.27 -1.41 2.57
C ARG A 69 11.75 -1.48 2.56
N ILE A 70 11.11 -0.61 1.78
CA ILE A 70 9.67 -0.65 1.52
C ILE A 70 9.46 -1.20 0.11
N HIS A 71 8.72 -2.30 0.03
CA HIS A 71 8.33 -2.95 -1.22
C HIS A 71 6.89 -2.61 -1.57
N PHE A 72 6.62 -2.42 -2.86
CA PHE A 72 5.30 -2.10 -3.39
C PHE A 72 4.77 -3.25 -4.22
N LEU A 73 3.59 -3.73 -3.86
CA LEU A 73 2.86 -4.76 -4.56
C LEU A 73 1.49 -4.23 -4.97
N ARG A 74 0.96 -4.75 -6.08
CA ARG A 74 -0.36 -4.40 -6.59
C ARG A 74 -1.09 -5.60 -7.16
N PHE A 75 -2.41 -5.54 -7.13
CA PHE A 75 -3.30 -6.55 -7.70
C PHE A 75 -4.61 -5.89 -8.17
N GLU A 76 -5.32 -6.52 -9.09
CA GLU A 76 -6.66 -6.09 -9.48
C GLU A 76 -7.65 -6.36 -8.34
N THR A 77 -8.47 -5.36 -7.96
CA THR A 77 -9.44 -5.50 -6.87
C THR A 77 -10.40 -6.67 -7.09
N ASP A 78 -10.81 -6.92 -8.33
CA ASP A 78 -11.69 -8.04 -8.70
C ASP A 78 -11.01 -9.41 -8.57
N LYS A 79 -9.72 -9.45 -8.24
CA LYS A 79 -8.95 -10.67 -7.96
C LYS A 79 -8.63 -10.86 -6.47
N VAL A 80 -9.19 -10.04 -5.58
CA VAL A 80 -8.87 -10.10 -4.15
C VAL A 80 -9.14 -11.48 -3.52
N GLU A 81 -10.16 -12.21 -3.97
CA GLU A 81 -10.43 -13.57 -3.49
C GLU A 81 -9.29 -14.54 -3.82
N PHE A 82 -8.71 -14.45 -5.03
CA PHE A 82 -7.53 -15.23 -5.39
C PHE A 82 -6.30 -14.86 -4.55
N VAL A 83 -6.18 -13.59 -4.15
CA VAL A 83 -5.11 -13.14 -3.23
C VAL A 83 -5.31 -13.78 -1.85
N VAL A 84 -6.53 -13.75 -1.33
CA VAL A 84 -6.89 -14.37 -0.04
C VAL A 84 -6.63 -15.88 -0.07
N GLU A 85 -7.10 -16.57 -1.11
CA GLU A 85 -6.82 -18.00 -1.30
C GLU A 85 -5.32 -18.27 -1.36
N PHE A 86 -4.56 -17.46 -2.10
CA PHE A 86 -3.12 -17.62 -2.22
C PHE A 86 -2.41 -17.49 -0.86
N VAL A 87 -2.75 -16.47 -0.08
CA VAL A 87 -2.22 -16.24 1.28
C VAL A 87 -2.61 -17.37 2.24
N LEU A 88 -3.82 -17.89 2.12
CA LEU A 88 -4.31 -19.03 2.89
C LEU A 88 -3.50 -20.30 2.58
N HIS A 89 -3.40 -20.69 1.30
CA HIS A 89 -2.70 -21.91 0.87
C HIS A 89 -1.21 -21.90 1.20
N ARG A 90 -0.59 -20.72 1.19
CA ARG A 90 0.83 -20.54 1.55
C ARG A 90 1.05 -20.36 3.05
N CYS A 91 -0.01 -20.34 3.85
CA CYS A 91 0.05 -20.14 5.30
C CYS A 91 0.72 -18.81 5.70
N PHE A 92 0.71 -17.79 4.83
CA PHE A 92 1.36 -16.49 5.07
C PHE A 92 0.65 -15.64 6.13
N HIS A 93 -0.59 -16.01 6.50
CA HIS A 93 -1.41 -15.31 7.48
C HIS A 93 -1.12 -15.70 8.94
N ARG A 94 -0.39 -16.80 9.20
CA ARG A 94 -0.35 -17.44 10.54
C ARG A 94 0.11 -16.52 11.68
N ASP A 95 0.99 -15.58 11.38
CA ASP A 95 1.57 -14.64 12.35
C ASP A 95 1.04 -13.21 12.17
N ILE A 96 -0.04 -13.03 11.40
CA ILE A 96 -0.70 -11.74 11.16
C ILE A 96 -2.10 -11.81 11.78
N ARG A 97 -2.39 -10.95 12.75
CA ARG A 97 -3.74 -10.87 13.36
C ARG A 97 -4.49 -9.63 12.92
N THR A 98 -3.76 -8.53 12.74
CA THR A 98 -4.33 -7.25 12.35
C THR A 98 -3.54 -6.64 11.20
N MET A 99 -4.20 -6.00 10.25
CA MET A 99 -3.51 -5.29 9.16
C MET A 99 -4.17 -3.95 8.90
N ALA A 100 -3.36 -2.88 8.80
CA ALA A 100 -3.87 -1.57 8.42
C ALA A 100 -4.35 -1.59 6.97
N CYS A 101 -5.60 -1.18 6.74
CA CYS A 101 -6.19 -1.13 5.41
C CYS A 101 -6.98 0.17 5.22
N THR A 102 -6.78 0.80 4.06
CA THR A 102 -7.56 1.95 3.63
C THR A 102 -8.27 1.68 2.28
N GLY A 103 -8.96 2.69 1.77
CA GLY A 103 -9.82 2.59 0.60
C GLY A 103 -11.17 1.94 0.91
N GLY A 104 -12.12 2.03 -0.04
CA GLY A 104 -13.44 1.43 0.11
C GLY A 104 -13.42 -0.10 0.34
N GLY A 105 -12.38 -0.77 -0.15
CA GLY A 105 -12.18 -2.20 0.04
C GLY A 105 -11.86 -2.61 1.48
N ALA A 106 -11.34 -1.71 2.32
CA ALA A 106 -11.16 -1.97 3.75
C ALA A 106 -12.48 -2.31 4.46
N PHE A 107 -13.59 -1.73 3.99
CA PHE A 107 -14.93 -2.04 4.46
C PHE A 107 -15.51 -3.26 3.71
N LYS A 108 -15.46 -3.23 2.37
CA LYS A 108 -16.06 -4.26 1.51
C LYS A 108 -15.52 -5.66 1.78
N PHE A 109 -14.22 -5.80 2.01
CA PHE A 109 -13.53 -7.09 2.14
C PHE A 109 -13.14 -7.44 3.59
N SER A 110 -13.56 -6.65 4.57
CA SER A 110 -13.22 -6.88 5.99
C SER A 110 -13.57 -8.30 6.46
N LYS A 111 -14.78 -8.77 6.13
CA LYS A 111 -15.22 -10.13 6.50
C LYS A 111 -14.47 -11.22 5.73
N LEU A 112 -14.16 -10.99 4.46
CA LEU A 112 -13.41 -11.96 3.65
C LEU A 112 -12.06 -12.28 4.32
N PHE A 113 -11.32 -11.26 4.74
CA PHE A 113 -10.04 -11.42 5.44
C PHE A 113 -10.21 -12.06 6.82
N GLU A 114 -11.19 -11.62 7.60
CA GLU A 114 -11.44 -12.15 8.94
C GLU A 114 -11.85 -13.63 8.90
N ASP A 115 -12.81 -13.98 8.05
CA ASP A 115 -13.37 -15.33 7.96
C ASP A 115 -12.38 -16.35 7.36
N HIS A 116 -11.54 -15.95 6.40
CA HIS A 116 -10.66 -16.88 5.67
C HIS A 116 -9.22 -16.90 6.19
N LEU A 117 -8.72 -15.78 6.71
CA LEU A 117 -7.33 -15.64 7.15
C LEU A 117 -7.20 -15.40 8.66
N GLY A 118 -8.30 -15.12 9.37
CA GLY A 118 -8.24 -14.68 10.76
C GLY A 118 -7.60 -13.29 10.93
N ILE A 119 -7.52 -12.49 9.85
CA ILE A 119 -6.91 -11.17 9.86
C ILE A 119 -7.99 -10.09 9.97
N ALA A 120 -7.96 -9.31 11.04
CA ALA A 120 -8.82 -8.15 11.20
C ALA A 120 -8.23 -6.94 10.45
N LEU A 121 -8.98 -6.40 9.48
CA LEU A 121 -8.60 -5.17 8.79
C LEU A 121 -8.90 -3.95 9.67
N GLN A 122 -7.83 -3.29 10.12
CA GLN A 122 -7.91 -2.00 10.79
C GLN A 122 -8.15 -0.91 9.74
N LYS A 123 -9.37 -0.38 9.73
CA LYS A 123 -9.82 0.60 8.74
C LYS A 123 -9.20 1.96 9.03
N CYS A 124 -8.49 2.50 8.05
CA CYS A 124 -7.86 3.81 8.12
C CYS A 124 -8.49 4.74 7.07
N ASP A 125 -8.56 6.04 7.35
CA ASP A 125 -9.06 7.03 6.39
C ASP A 125 -8.13 7.14 5.17
N GLU A 126 -8.72 7.15 3.96
CA GLU A 126 -7.98 7.09 2.68
C GLU A 126 -7.17 8.35 2.42
N LEU A 127 -7.75 9.51 2.67
CA LEU A 127 -7.08 10.78 2.43
C LEU A 127 -5.99 11.02 3.48
N GLU A 128 -6.23 10.65 4.73
CA GLU A 128 -5.23 10.72 5.78
C GLU A 128 -4.04 9.80 5.50
N CYS A 129 -4.28 8.55 5.09
CA CYS A 129 -3.21 7.61 4.73
C CYS A 129 -2.39 8.11 3.53
N LEU A 130 -3.06 8.66 2.52
CA LEU A 130 -2.41 9.24 1.36
C LEU A 130 -1.48 10.40 1.75
N ILE A 131 -1.98 11.35 2.55
CA ILE A 131 -1.20 12.51 2.99
C ILE A 131 -0.02 12.06 3.86
N ARG A 132 -0.25 11.18 4.84
CA ARG A 132 0.81 10.67 5.74
C ARG A 132 1.88 9.90 4.97
N GLY A 133 1.49 9.04 4.03
CA GLY A 133 2.41 8.30 3.17
C GLY A 133 3.25 9.23 2.31
N MET A 134 2.62 10.20 1.64
CA MET A 134 3.33 11.21 0.83
C MET A 134 4.32 12.03 1.67
N VAL A 135 3.89 12.55 2.82
CA VAL A 135 4.76 13.31 3.74
C VAL A 135 5.92 12.45 4.23
N PHE A 136 5.68 11.17 4.52
CA PHE A 136 6.74 10.24 4.89
C PHE A 136 7.76 10.10 3.76
N VAL A 137 7.33 9.79 2.54
CA VAL A 137 8.24 9.59 1.41
C VAL A 137 9.00 10.88 1.11
N MET A 138 8.34 12.03 1.04
CA MET A 138 8.99 13.33 0.79
C MET A 138 10.03 13.71 1.85
N ARG A 139 9.85 13.30 3.11
CA ARG A 139 10.80 13.61 4.19
C ARG A 139 12.02 12.68 4.21
N HIS A 140 11.85 11.45 3.72
CA HIS A 140 12.80 10.37 3.97
C HIS A 140 13.45 9.78 2.71
N VAL A 141 12.84 10.01 1.54
CA VAL A 141 13.34 9.55 0.25
C VAL A 141 13.80 10.77 -0.56
N PRO A 142 15.12 10.92 -0.76
CA PRO A 142 15.66 11.99 -1.58
C PRO A 142 15.13 11.92 -3.01
N ASP A 143 14.93 13.08 -3.63
CA ASP A 143 14.56 13.23 -5.04
C ASP A 143 13.23 12.56 -5.47
N GLU A 144 12.43 12.02 -4.55
CA GLU A 144 11.11 11.47 -4.88
C GLU A 144 10.17 12.55 -5.45
N CYS A 145 10.19 13.73 -4.82
CA CYS A 145 9.44 14.88 -5.31
C CYS A 145 10.36 15.74 -6.18
N TYR A 146 10.30 15.49 -7.49
CA TYR A 146 11.01 16.29 -8.46
C TYR A 146 10.15 17.48 -8.91
N THR A 147 10.71 18.69 -8.80
CA THR A 147 10.12 19.91 -9.36
C THR A 147 11.08 20.46 -10.40
N PHE A 148 10.55 21.02 -11.49
CA PHE A 148 11.28 22.03 -12.24
C PHE A 148 11.04 23.38 -11.52
N LYS A 149 11.86 23.68 -10.51
CA LYS A 149 11.95 24.89 -9.65
C LYS A 149 10.64 25.61 -9.22
N GLU A 150 10.52 25.75 -7.88
CA GLU A 150 9.51 26.40 -7.01
C GLU A 150 8.34 25.48 -6.56
N LEU A 151 8.31 25.16 -5.24
CA LEU A 151 7.42 24.15 -4.62
C LEU A 151 5.98 24.65 -4.42
N TYR A 152 5.79 25.94 -4.16
CA TYR A 152 4.46 26.54 -3.98
C TYR A 152 4.36 27.83 -4.80
N PRO A 153 3.14 28.20 -5.23
CA PRO A 153 1.93 27.39 -5.21
C PRO A 153 2.04 26.22 -6.20
N PHE A 154 1.37 25.09 -5.93
CA PHE A 154 1.27 24.00 -6.88
C PHE A 154 -0.17 23.50 -7.04
N LEU A 155 -0.40 22.80 -8.14
CA LEU A 155 -1.64 22.09 -8.42
C LEU A 155 -1.39 20.60 -8.22
N LEU A 156 -2.07 20.00 -7.24
CA LEU A 156 -2.12 18.56 -7.07
C LEU A 156 -3.24 18.01 -7.96
N VAL A 157 -2.87 17.22 -8.96
CA VAL A 157 -3.82 16.52 -9.84
C VAL A 157 -3.79 15.04 -9.49
N ASN A 158 -4.74 14.59 -8.66
CA ASN A 158 -4.86 13.18 -8.30
C ASN A 158 -5.71 12.45 -9.35
N ILE A 159 -5.10 11.53 -10.11
CA ILE A 159 -5.74 10.77 -11.18
C ILE A 159 -6.00 9.33 -10.70
N GLY A 160 -7.25 9.04 -10.35
CA GLY A 160 -7.75 7.70 -10.03
C GLY A 160 -8.83 7.28 -11.04
N SER A 161 -9.93 6.65 -10.57
CA SER A 161 -11.08 6.36 -11.45
C SER A 161 -11.66 7.64 -12.09
N GLY A 162 -11.73 8.73 -11.31
CA GLY A 162 -11.89 10.11 -11.78
C GLY A 162 -10.63 10.94 -11.48
N VAL A 163 -10.68 12.26 -11.67
CA VAL A 163 -9.59 13.19 -11.37
C VAL A 163 -10.03 14.23 -10.36
N SER A 164 -9.22 14.49 -9.34
CA SER A 164 -9.38 15.64 -8.45
C SER A 164 -8.24 16.62 -8.63
N ILE A 165 -8.56 17.91 -8.71
CA ILE A 165 -7.59 18.99 -8.91
C ILE A 165 -7.65 19.90 -7.69
N LEU A 166 -6.55 19.99 -6.95
CA LEU A 166 -6.42 20.82 -5.77
C LEU A 166 -5.36 21.90 -6.01
N LYS A 167 -5.66 23.15 -5.66
CA LYS A 167 -4.64 24.20 -5.53
C LYS A 167 -4.12 24.15 -4.10
N VAL A 168 -2.80 24.00 -3.98
CA VAL A 168 -2.08 23.95 -2.70
C VAL A 168 -1.19 25.19 -2.63
N THR A 169 -1.47 26.07 -1.66
CA THR A 169 -0.74 27.33 -1.46
C THR A 169 0.27 27.23 -0.33
N SER A 170 0.06 26.31 0.61
CA SER A 170 1.03 25.93 1.64
C SER A 170 0.78 24.49 2.12
N GLU A 171 1.60 23.99 3.03
CA GLU A 171 1.44 22.66 3.64
C GLU A 171 0.06 22.46 4.28
N THR A 172 -0.56 23.52 4.82
CA THR A 172 -1.85 23.45 5.53
C THR A 172 -2.98 24.17 4.83
N GLU A 173 -2.70 24.84 3.71
CA GLU A 173 -3.70 25.60 2.95
C GLU A 173 -3.84 25.03 1.55
N TYR A 174 -4.98 24.41 1.31
CA TYR A 174 -5.34 23.83 0.03
C TYR A 174 -6.84 23.87 -0.17
N HIS A 175 -7.27 23.91 -1.43
CA HIS A 175 -8.67 23.77 -1.80
C HIS A 175 -8.80 22.99 -3.09
N ARG A 176 -9.84 22.16 -3.17
CA ARG A 176 -10.21 21.48 -4.40
C ARG A 176 -10.77 22.50 -5.38
N VAL A 177 -9.98 22.86 -6.40
CA VAL A 177 -10.38 23.83 -7.42
C VAL A 177 -11.30 23.20 -8.46
N SER A 178 -11.16 21.91 -8.72
CA SER A 178 -11.98 21.21 -9.71
C SER A 178 -11.84 19.69 -9.57
N GLY A 179 -12.51 18.99 -10.47
CA GLY A 179 -12.26 17.60 -10.81
C GLY A 179 -13.07 17.19 -12.03
N THR A 180 -12.81 16.00 -12.53
CA THR A 180 -13.57 15.40 -13.63
C THR A 180 -13.86 13.94 -13.33
N SER A 181 -15.02 13.44 -13.77
CA SER A 181 -15.29 12.00 -13.78
C SER A 181 -14.49 11.27 -14.86
N LEU A 182 -13.94 11.99 -15.84
CA LEU A 182 -13.10 11.46 -16.91
C LEU A 182 -11.66 11.23 -16.42
N GLY A 183 -11.47 10.16 -15.65
CA GLY A 183 -10.16 9.73 -15.17
C GLY A 183 -9.72 8.39 -15.78
N GLY A 184 -8.87 7.67 -15.06
CA GLY A 184 -8.40 6.35 -15.47
C GLY A 184 -9.53 5.34 -15.64
N GLY A 185 -10.64 5.48 -14.88
CA GLY A 185 -11.82 4.62 -15.02
C GLY A 185 -12.58 4.83 -16.32
N THR A 186 -12.61 6.07 -16.84
CA THR A 186 -13.21 6.36 -18.15
C THR A 186 -12.28 5.90 -19.28
N PHE A 187 -10.98 6.11 -19.16
CA PHE A 187 -10.02 5.61 -20.15
C PHE A 187 -10.07 4.09 -20.29
N LEU A 188 -10.15 3.36 -19.18
CA LEU A 188 -10.19 1.89 -19.21
C LEU A 188 -11.55 1.33 -19.68
N GLY A 189 -12.63 2.09 -19.50
CA GLY A 189 -14.00 1.65 -19.81
C GLY A 189 -14.44 1.89 -21.26
N LEU A 190 -13.74 2.76 -21.99
CA LEU A 190 -13.94 3.01 -23.43
C LEU A 190 -13.04 2.08 -24.26
#